data_AF-A0A9N9JW86-F1
#
_entry.id   AF-A0A9N9JW86-F1
#
_cell.length_a   1.000
_cell.length_b   1.000
_cell.length_c   1.000
_cell.angle_alpha   90.00
_cell.angle_beta   90.00
_cell.angle_gamma   90.00
#
_symmetry.space_group_name_H-M   'P 1'
#
loop_
_entity.id
_entity.type
_entity.pdbx_description
1 polymer ?
#
loop_
_entity_poly.entity_id
_entity_poly.type
_entity_poly.pdbx_seq_one_letter_code
_entity_poly.pdbx_strand_id
1 'polypeptide(L)'
;YFNTLLDDHQILVLCKLSPLVKRKEGSELFKQLLEILKFYAGFEIHDHTGLALTDDQMTELHCKKLMSLQHTAFKHFKDSLQLLALSNLSAIETREDLLRQKRLADDELNEYYDKDFLIEVLIAKFEKRTSQIDAINALPLYPDENALFDDAVVKTQFYSGDNPLALPKLNLQFLTIHDYLLRNFNLFRLESTYEIRQDIEDVVKRLAPRITYPSGRTEFTGWARMAIEIERFNIIEVSKPNLGEDKPSQVKADVTFNIGRYTDSIQNEWDSLRQHDVLFLLTIQAHDGTADKYRDDIPFRSHFGLKYVRGCEIVEIIGDDGKPIEEASKPNVEEKTKISGNLRTLRVLLDPNQYKVTC
;
A
#
# COMPACT_ATOMS: atom_id res chain seq x y z
N TYR A 1 -26.04 0.57 18.44
CA TYR A 1 -27.34 -0.02 18.06
C TYR A 1 -27.38 -0.55 16.64
N PHE A 2 -27.18 0.28 15.59
CA PHE A 2 -27.23 -0.22 14.21
C PHE A 2 -26.15 -1.25 13.89
N ASN A 3 -24.94 -1.10 14.45
CA ASN A 3 -23.86 -2.08 14.28
C ASN A 3 -24.28 -3.50 14.70
N THR A 4 -25.03 -3.65 15.80
CA THR A 4 -25.58 -4.93 16.24
C THR A 4 -26.58 -5.51 15.23
N LEU A 5 -27.41 -4.67 14.59
CA LEU A 5 -28.33 -5.13 13.54
C LEU A 5 -27.59 -5.55 12.27
N LEU A 6 -26.52 -4.82 11.92
CA LEU A 6 -25.66 -5.16 10.78
C LEU A 6 -25.02 -6.54 10.96
N ASP A 7 -24.53 -6.82 12.17
CA ASP A 7 -23.97 -8.13 12.55
C ASP A 7 -25.06 -9.22 12.56
N ASP A 8 -26.20 -8.98 13.21
CA ASP A 8 -27.29 -9.97 13.31
C ASP A 8 -27.82 -10.42 11.94
N HIS A 9 -27.99 -9.47 11.01
CA HIS A 9 -28.43 -9.76 9.63
C HIS A 9 -27.34 -10.34 8.72
N GLN A 10 -26.11 -10.54 9.20
CA GLN A 10 -25.00 -11.14 8.43
C GLN A 10 -24.74 -10.45 7.08
N ILE A 11 -24.96 -9.13 7.01
CA ILE A 11 -24.93 -8.36 5.75
C ILE A 11 -23.58 -8.48 5.06
N LEU A 12 -22.48 -8.42 5.82
CA LEU A 12 -21.12 -8.56 5.26
C LEU A 12 -20.90 -9.91 4.58
N VAL A 13 -21.38 -11.00 5.20
CA VAL A 13 -21.23 -12.36 4.66
C VAL A 13 -22.08 -12.53 3.41
N LEU A 14 -23.33 -12.04 3.43
CA LEU A 14 -24.21 -12.04 2.28
C LEU A 14 -23.61 -11.26 1.09
N CYS A 15 -23.09 -10.05 1.35
CA CYS A 15 -22.44 -9.24 0.32
C CYS A 15 -21.20 -9.95 -0.24
N LYS A 16 -20.35 -10.54 0.61
CA LYS A 16 -19.14 -11.26 0.22
C LYS A 16 -19.43 -12.46 -0.68
N LEU A 17 -20.48 -13.23 -0.36
CA LEU A 17 -20.85 -14.42 -1.13
C LEU A 17 -21.71 -14.11 -2.36
N SER A 18 -22.19 -12.86 -2.48
CA SER A 18 -23.06 -12.44 -3.57
C SER A 18 -22.44 -12.68 -4.95
N PRO A 19 -23.26 -12.99 -5.98
CA PRO A 19 -22.77 -13.10 -7.35
C PRO A 19 -22.10 -11.83 -7.88
N LEU A 20 -22.41 -10.66 -7.30
CA LEU A 20 -21.85 -9.37 -7.70
C LEU A 20 -20.35 -9.31 -7.43
N VAL A 21 -19.88 -9.79 -6.28
CA VAL A 21 -18.45 -9.85 -5.93
C VAL A 21 -17.69 -10.84 -6.83
N LYS A 22 -18.36 -11.90 -7.28
CA LYS A 22 -17.76 -12.94 -8.13
C LYS A 22 -17.58 -12.51 -9.59
N ARG A 23 -18.12 -11.36 -10.00
CA ARG A 23 -17.93 -10.85 -11.36
C ARG A 23 -16.48 -10.45 -11.59
N LYS A 24 -16.00 -10.69 -12.81
CA LYS A 24 -14.63 -10.33 -13.24
C LYS A 24 -14.49 -8.83 -13.52
N GLU A 25 -15.58 -8.18 -13.94
CA GLU A 25 -15.59 -6.78 -14.36
C GLU A 25 -16.83 -6.07 -13.78
N GLY A 26 -16.70 -4.77 -13.52
CA GLY A 26 -17.80 -3.93 -13.03
C GLY A 26 -18.16 -4.17 -11.56
N SER A 27 -17.30 -4.86 -10.82
CA SER A 27 -17.50 -5.21 -9.41
C SER A 27 -16.53 -4.50 -8.47
N GLU A 28 -15.57 -3.76 -9.02
CA GLU A 28 -14.40 -3.23 -8.32
C GLU A 28 -14.85 -2.20 -7.28
N LEU A 29 -15.73 -1.27 -7.67
CA LEU A 29 -16.29 -0.28 -6.75
C LEU A 29 -17.07 -0.94 -5.61
N PHE A 30 -17.87 -1.98 -5.90
CA PHE A 30 -18.63 -2.69 -4.86
C PHE A 30 -17.69 -3.40 -3.87
N LYS A 31 -16.63 -4.05 -4.37
CA LYS A 31 -15.60 -4.69 -3.53
C LYS A 31 -14.91 -3.68 -2.63
N GLN A 32 -14.50 -2.52 -3.17
CA GLN A 32 -13.86 -1.46 -2.41
C GLN A 32 -14.79 -0.90 -1.31
N LEU A 33 -16.07 -0.63 -1.64
CA LEU A 33 -17.06 -0.18 -0.67
C LEU A 33 -17.35 -1.24 0.41
N LEU A 34 -17.37 -2.52 0.04
CA LEU A 34 -17.55 -3.63 0.96
C LEU A 34 -16.37 -3.75 1.94
N GLU A 35 -15.14 -3.55 1.50
CA GLU A 35 -13.97 -3.52 2.39
C GLU A 35 -14.04 -2.33 3.37
N ILE A 36 -14.51 -1.16 2.93
CA ILE A 36 -14.76 -0.01 3.84
C ILE A 36 -15.83 -0.37 4.87
N LEU A 37 -16.93 -1.01 4.46
CA LEU A 37 -17.98 -1.44 5.39
C LEU A 37 -17.45 -2.48 6.39
N LYS A 38 -16.68 -3.45 5.93
CA LYS A 38 -16.04 -4.48 6.76
C LYS A 38 -15.11 -3.85 7.80
N PHE A 39 -14.31 -2.86 7.39
CA PHE A 39 -13.44 -2.11 8.27
C PHE A 39 -14.22 -1.43 9.41
N TYR A 40 -15.31 -0.73 9.08
CA TYR A 40 -16.10 0.01 10.08
C TYR A 40 -17.01 -0.88 10.94
N ALA A 41 -17.51 -2.00 10.41
CA ALA A 41 -18.27 -2.97 11.19
C ALA A 41 -17.42 -3.61 12.31
N GLY A 42 -16.13 -3.78 12.05
CA GLY A 42 -15.17 -4.30 13.01
C GLY A 42 -14.44 -3.24 13.83
N PHE A 43 -14.77 -1.95 13.72
CA PHE A 43 -13.94 -0.85 14.25
C PHE A 43 -13.66 -0.95 15.77
N GLU A 44 -12.48 -0.51 16.22
CA GLU A 44 -12.01 -0.58 17.64
C GLU A 44 -12.70 0.48 18.51
N ILE A 45 -14.01 0.38 18.65
CA ILE A 45 -14.82 1.30 19.44
C ILE A 45 -15.86 0.53 20.23
N HIS A 46 -16.12 1.01 21.45
CA HIS A 46 -17.21 0.48 22.25
C HIS A 46 -18.53 1.16 21.88
N ASP A 47 -19.45 0.41 21.25
CA ASP A 47 -20.71 0.92 20.67
C ASP A 47 -21.61 1.73 21.61
N HIS A 48 -21.51 1.54 22.93
CA HIS A 48 -22.35 2.25 23.91
C HIS A 48 -21.68 3.47 24.52
N THR A 49 -20.35 3.44 24.69
CA THR A 49 -19.61 4.52 25.37
C THR A 49 -18.93 5.45 24.37
N GLY A 50 -18.75 5.00 23.12
CA GLY A 50 -18.02 5.73 22.09
C GLY A 50 -16.51 5.82 22.32
N LEU A 51 -15.97 5.10 23.31
CA LEU A 51 -14.54 5.10 23.62
C LEU A 51 -13.81 4.11 22.71
N ALA A 52 -12.62 4.52 22.27
CA ALA A 52 -11.71 3.64 21.55
C ALA A 52 -11.32 2.44 22.44
N LEU A 53 -11.28 1.25 21.85
CA LEU A 53 -10.82 0.05 22.53
C LEU A 53 -9.31 -0.08 22.40
N THR A 54 -8.64 -0.52 23.47
CA THR A 54 -7.21 -0.85 23.41
C THR A 54 -7.00 -2.25 22.82
N ASP A 55 -5.78 -2.54 22.37
CA ASP A 55 -5.42 -3.88 21.85
C ASP A 55 -5.69 -5.00 22.87
N ASP A 56 -5.43 -4.74 24.16
CA ASP A 56 -5.73 -5.68 25.24
C ASP A 56 -7.24 -5.94 25.37
N GLN A 57 -8.06 -4.89 25.30
CA GLN A 57 -9.51 -5.01 25.36
C GLN A 57 -10.06 -5.77 24.15
N MET A 58 -9.53 -5.50 22.96
CA MET A 58 -9.87 -6.22 21.73
C MET A 58 -9.52 -7.70 21.84
N THR A 59 -8.33 -8.00 22.38
CA THR A 59 -7.88 -9.37 22.62
C THR A 59 -8.77 -10.08 23.63
N GLU A 60 -9.13 -9.43 24.73
CA GLU A 60 -10.04 -9.98 25.74
C GLU A 60 -11.43 -10.28 25.16
N LEU A 61 -11.98 -9.37 24.34
CA LEU A 61 -13.26 -9.58 23.65
C LEU A 61 -13.21 -10.76 22.70
N HIS A 62 -12.12 -10.91 21.93
CA HIS A 62 -11.91 -12.03 21.03
C HIS A 62 -11.80 -13.36 21.79
N CYS A 63 -10.99 -13.42 22.84
CA CYS A 63 -10.87 -14.60 23.70
C CYS A 63 -12.22 -15.00 24.31
N LYS A 64 -13.04 -14.04 24.77
CA LYS A 64 -14.39 -14.31 25.29
C LYS A 64 -15.31 -14.92 24.23
N LYS A 65 -15.24 -14.44 22.97
CA LYS A 65 -16.00 -15.03 21.85
C LYS A 65 -15.57 -16.48 21.61
N LEU A 66 -14.27 -16.75 21.53
CA LEU A 66 -13.75 -18.10 21.32
C LEU A 66 -14.08 -19.05 22.48
N MET A 67 -13.96 -18.59 23.73
CA MET A 67 -14.37 -19.40 24.90
C MET A 67 -15.86 -19.75 24.86
N SER A 68 -16.72 -18.81 24.43
CA SER A 68 -18.15 -19.09 24.24
C SER A 68 -18.40 -20.14 23.16
N LEU A 69 -17.63 -20.11 22.06
CA LEU A 69 -17.66 -21.14 21.02
C LEU A 69 -17.22 -22.49 21.58
N GLN A 70 -16.10 -22.55 22.31
CA GLN A 70 -15.59 -23.78 22.92
C GLN A 70 -16.59 -24.39 23.91
N HIS A 71 -17.20 -23.56 24.77
CA HIS A 71 -18.24 -24.03 25.69
C HIS A 71 -19.45 -24.59 24.96
N THR A 72 -19.89 -23.94 23.87
CA THR A 72 -21.01 -24.42 23.06
C THR A 72 -20.67 -25.74 22.37
N ALA A 73 -19.48 -25.83 21.77
CA ALA A 73 -18.96 -27.04 21.15
C ALA A 73 -18.85 -28.20 22.15
N PHE A 74 -18.31 -27.95 23.35
CA PHE A 74 -18.16 -28.97 24.38
C PHE A 74 -19.52 -29.48 24.90
N LYS A 75 -20.48 -28.57 25.08
CA LYS A 75 -21.78 -28.89 25.67
C LYS A 75 -22.70 -29.63 24.71
N HIS A 76 -22.73 -29.22 23.44
CA HIS A 76 -23.71 -29.70 22.47
C HIS A 76 -23.12 -30.64 21.40
N PHE A 77 -21.82 -30.53 21.12
CA PHE A 77 -21.16 -31.17 19.97
C PHE A 77 -19.88 -31.91 20.39
N LYS A 78 -19.90 -32.51 21.59
CA LYS A 78 -18.69 -33.07 22.22
C LYS A 78 -18.00 -34.13 21.35
N ASP A 79 -18.76 -34.98 20.68
CA ASP A 79 -18.23 -36.10 19.90
C ASP A 79 -17.67 -35.66 18.53
N SER A 80 -18.22 -34.59 17.94
CA SER A 80 -17.81 -34.07 16.64
C SER A 80 -16.76 -32.96 16.73
N LEU A 81 -16.76 -32.15 17.78
CA LEU A 81 -15.94 -30.93 17.95
C LEU A 81 -15.01 -30.97 19.16
N GLN A 82 -14.64 -32.17 19.65
CA GLN A 82 -13.74 -32.32 20.80
C GLN A 82 -12.42 -31.57 20.62
N LEU A 83 -11.85 -31.59 19.42
CA LEU A 83 -10.60 -30.88 19.11
C LEU A 83 -10.77 -29.37 19.28
N LEU A 84 -11.82 -28.76 18.72
CA LEU A 84 -12.08 -27.33 18.89
C LEU A 84 -12.31 -26.99 20.38
N ALA A 85 -13.11 -27.79 21.08
CA ALA A 85 -13.51 -27.55 22.45
C ALA A 85 -12.35 -27.58 23.46
N LEU A 86 -11.29 -28.36 23.20
CA LEU A 86 -10.16 -28.56 24.12
C LEU A 86 -8.84 -27.93 23.65
N SER A 87 -8.81 -27.34 22.45
CA SER A 87 -7.61 -26.68 21.92
C SER A 87 -7.32 -25.35 22.64
N ASN A 88 -6.08 -24.90 22.52
CA ASN A 88 -5.72 -23.52 22.84
C ASN A 88 -6.42 -22.55 21.88
N LEU A 89 -6.73 -21.34 22.38
CA LEU A 89 -7.42 -20.31 21.59
C LEU A 89 -6.66 -19.95 20.31
N SER A 90 -5.33 -19.90 20.36
CA SER A 90 -4.51 -19.57 19.19
C SER A 90 -4.51 -20.64 18.09
N ALA A 91 -4.96 -21.86 18.36
CA ALA A 91 -5.12 -22.91 17.34
C ALA A 91 -6.54 -22.95 16.75
N ILE A 92 -7.42 -22.03 17.14
CA ILE A 92 -8.81 -21.94 16.65
C ILE A 92 -9.20 -20.50 16.27
N GLU A 93 -8.22 -19.60 16.12
CA GLU A 93 -8.45 -18.19 15.82
C GLU A 93 -8.25 -17.84 14.35
N THR A 94 -7.56 -18.68 13.55
CA THR A 94 -7.33 -18.38 12.13
C THR A 94 -8.42 -18.97 11.24
N ARG A 95 -8.61 -18.37 10.06
CA ARG A 95 -9.52 -18.90 9.04
C ARG A 95 -9.22 -20.35 8.66
N GLU A 96 -7.94 -20.70 8.50
CA GLU A 96 -7.54 -22.07 8.16
C GLU A 96 -7.91 -23.05 9.27
N ASP A 97 -7.70 -22.68 10.52
CA ASP A 97 -8.05 -23.50 11.67
C ASP A 97 -9.56 -23.71 11.78
N LEU A 98 -10.34 -22.65 11.60
CA LEU A 98 -11.81 -22.71 11.60
C LEU A 98 -12.33 -23.56 10.43
N LEU A 99 -11.71 -23.49 9.26
CA LEU A 99 -12.05 -24.33 8.11
C LEU A 99 -11.69 -25.81 8.31
N ARG A 100 -10.62 -26.13 9.05
CA ARG A 100 -10.27 -27.53 9.38
C ARG A 100 -11.36 -28.20 10.23
N GLN A 101 -12.16 -27.41 10.94
CA GLN A 101 -13.27 -27.87 11.75
C GLN A 101 -14.58 -28.02 10.95
N LYS A 102 -14.52 -28.02 9.60
CA LYS A 102 -15.66 -28.13 8.65
C LYS A 102 -16.65 -29.27 8.91
N ARG A 103 -16.30 -30.27 9.72
CA ARG A 103 -17.24 -31.26 10.26
C ARG A 103 -18.43 -30.62 10.99
N LEU A 104 -18.29 -29.35 11.40
CA LEU A 104 -19.37 -28.47 11.84
C LEU A 104 -20.65 -28.64 11.00
N ALA A 105 -20.56 -28.74 9.67
CA ALA A 105 -21.69 -28.49 8.79
C ALA A 105 -22.19 -29.68 7.95
N ASP A 106 -21.69 -30.89 8.20
CA ASP A 106 -22.09 -32.07 7.39
C ASP A 106 -23.37 -32.75 7.87
N ASP A 107 -23.66 -32.78 9.17
CA ASP A 107 -24.80 -33.58 9.70
C ASP A 107 -25.87 -32.80 10.48
N GLU A 108 -25.60 -31.55 10.92
CA GLU A 108 -26.45 -30.89 11.94
C GLU A 108 -26.81 -29.41 11.69
N LEU A 109 -26.32 -28.78 10.60
CA LEU A 109 -26.69 -27.39 10.29
C LEU A 109 -27.92 -27.30 9.37
N ASN A 110 -29.01 -26.83 9.97
CA ASN A 110 -30.26 -26.29 9.44
C ASN A 110 -30.52 -26.43 7.91
N GLU A 111 -31.57 -27.17 7.53
CA GLU A 111 -31.99 -27.41 6.13
C GLU A 111 -32.29 -26.14 5.30
N TYR A 112 -32.42 -24.98 5.94
CA TYR A 112 -32.86 -23.72 5.33
C TYR A 112 -31.75 -22.86 4.72
N TYR A 113 -30.48 -23.09 5.06
CA TYR A 113 -29.37 -22.23 4.65
C TYR A 113 -28.28 -23.02 3.93
N ASP A 114 -27.63 -22.35 2.97
CA ASP A 114 -26.48 -22.91 2.27
C ASP A 114 -25.32 -23.19 3.24
N LYS A 115 -24.71 -24.36 3.11
CA LYS A 115 -23.59 -24.81 3.94
C LYS A 115 -22.42 -23.83 3.89
N ASP A 116 -22.11 -23.35 2.69
CA ASP A 116 -21.01 -22.41 2.47
C ASP A 116 -21.27 -21.06 3.16
N PHE A 117 -22.54 -20.62 3.19
CA PHE A 117 -22.95 -19.41 3.92
C PHE A 117 -22.74 -19.58 5.41
N LEU A 118 -23.19 -20.69 6.01
CA LEU A 118 -23.08 -20.92 7.44
C LEU A 118 -21.63 -21.05 7.91
N ILE A 119 -20.78 -21.71 7.10
CA ILE A 119 -19.34 -21.79 7.35
C ILE A 119 -18.72 -20.38 7.32
N GLU A 120 -19.08 -19.56 6.33
CA GLU A 120 -18.55 -18.21 6.23
C GLU A 120 -19.01 -17.30 7.38
N VAL A 121 -20.25 -17.46 7.88
CA VAL A 121 -20.75 -16.77 9.08
C VAL A 121 -19.92 -17.15 10.31
N LEU A 122 -19.64 -18.43 10.51
CA LEU A 122 -18.80 -18.90 11.62
C LEU A 122 -17.40 -18.30 11.53
N ILE A 123 -16.79 -18.33 10.36
CA ILE A 123 -15.45 -17.77 10.17
C ILE A 123 -15.46 -16.26 10.43
N ALA A 124 -16.36 -15.51 9.79
CA ALA A 124 -16.43 -14.05 9.96
C ALA A 124 -16.61 -13.63 11.43
N LYS A 125 -17.28 -14.45 12.24
CA LYS A 125 -17.53 -14.16 13.66
C LYS A 125 -16.35 -14.47 14.59
N PHE A 126 -15.59 -15.52 14.29
CA PHE A 126 -14.55 -16.07 15.19
C PHE A 126 -13.13 -15.92 14.67
N GLU A 127 -12.92 -15.51 13.43
CA GLU A 127 -11.61 -15.21 12.88
C GLU A 127 -10.94 -14.05 13.64
N LYS A 128 -9.66 -14.21 13.93
CA LYS A 128 -8.82 -13.17 14.51
C LYS A 128 -8.74 -12.00 13.55
N ARG A 129 -9.07 -10.82 14.06
CA ARG A 129 -8.95 -9.59 13.29
C ARG A 129 -7.49 -9.13 13.27
N THR A 130 -7.06 -8.58 12.14
CA THR A 130 -5.83 -7.80 12.05
C THR A 130 -5.99 -6.46 12.78
N SER A 131 -5.02 -6.07 13.60
CA SER A 131 -5.02 -4.73 14.22
C SER A 131 -4.96 -3.66 13.13
N GLN A 132 -5.69 -2.56 13.34
CA GLN A 132 -5.64 -1.42 12.42
C GLN A 132 -4.26 -0.79 12.38
N ILE A 133 -3.57 -0.73 13.52
CA ILE A 133 -2.23 -0.17 13.63
C ILE A 133 -1.24 -1.03 12.85
N ASP A 134 -1.30 -2.35 13.00
CA ASP A 134 -0.44 -3.27 12.25
C ASP A 134 -0.69 -3.17 10.75
N ALA A 135 -1.97 -3.09 10.34
CA ALA A 135 -2.33 -2.92 8.94
C ALA A 135 -1.76 -1.63 8.36
N ILE A 136 -1.77 -0.52 9.12
CA ILE A 136 -1.20 0.77 8.70
C ILE A 136 0.33 0.69 8.65
N ASN A 137 0.98 0.09 9.64
CA ASN A 137 2.44 -0.04 9.73
C ASN A 137 3.03 -0.90 8.60
N ALA A 138 2.21 -1.80 8.03
CA ALA A 138 2.56 -2.63 6.88
C ALA A 138 2.38 -1.89 5.53
N LEU A 139 1.73 -0.72 5.49
CA LEU A 139 1.55 0.02 4.25
C LEU A 139 2.86 0.67 3.79
N PRO A 140 3.20 0.56 2.49
CA PRO A 140 4.20 1.43 1.89
C PRO A 140 3.78 2.90 1.99
N LEU A 141 4.76 3.76 2.24
CA LEU A 141 4.62 5.21 2.26
C LEU A 141 4.46 5.77 0.84
N TYR A 142 5.28 5.28 -0.10
CA TYR A 142 5.29 5.75 -1.48
C TYR A 142 4.38 4.90 -2.37
N PRO A 143 3.63 5.53 -3.31
CA PRO A 143 2.81 4.77 -4.25
C PRO A 143 3.70 4.03 -5.26
N ASP A 144 3.32 2.80 -5.58
CA ASP A 144 3.94 2.01 -6.64
C ASP A 144 3.24 2.23 -7.99
N GLU A 145 3.75 1.60 -9.04
CA GLU A 145 3.17 1.67 -10.38
C GLU A 145 1.73 1.13 -10.49
N ASN A 146 1.28 0.33 -9.52
CA ASN A 146 -0.06 -0.24 -9.52
C ASN A 146 -1.02 0.76 -8.85
N ALA A 147 -0.62 1.37 -7.75
CA ALA A 147 -1.37 2.43 -7.06
C ALA A 147 -1.52 3.69 -7.94
N LEU A 148 -0.44 4.13 -8.61
CA LEU A 148 -0.46 5.32 -9.47
C LEU A 148 -1.41 5.20 -10.67
N PHE A 149 -1.53 3.98 -11.22
CA PHE A 149 -2.29 3.70 -12.44
C PHE A 149 -3.49 2.79 -12.21
N ASP A 150 -3.97 2.68 -10.97
CA ASP A 150 -5.22 2.00 -10.64
C ASP A 150 -6.39 2.75 -11.29
N ASP A 151 -7.28 2.01 -11.97
CA ASP A 151 -8.49 2.52 -12.60
C ASP A 151 -9.34 3.35 -11.64
N ALA A 152 -9.34 3.04 -10.34
CA ALA A 152 -10.06 3.82 -9.34
C ALA A 152 -9.50 5.25 -9.20
N VAL A 153 -8.18 5.41 -9.23
CA VAL A 153 -7.49 6.71 -9.19
C VAL A 153 -7.58 7.42 -10.54
N VAL A 154 -7.61 6.69 -11.66
CA VAL A 154 -7.84 7.29 -12.99
C VAL A 154 -9.25 7.89 -13.08
N LYS A 155 -10.27 7.16 -12.59
CA LYS A 155 -11.68 7.56 -12.69
C LYS A 155 -12.01 8.82 -11.89
N THR A 156 -11.24 9.16 -10.86
CA THR A 156 -11.45 10.41 -10.11
C THR A 156 -11.10 11.66 -10.92
N GLN A 157 -10.20 11.55 -11.91
CA GLN A 157 -9.78 12.67 -12.75
C GLN A 157 -10.94 13.30 -13.54
N PHE A 158 -11.86 12.47 -14.03
CA PHE A 158 -13.02 12.89 -14.83
C PHE A 158 -14.33 12.67 -14.08
N TYR A 159 -14.29 12.76 -12.75
CA TYR A 159 -15.44 12.49 -11.91
C TYR A 159 -16.53 13.54 -12.08
N SER A 160 -17.69 13.13 -12.61
CA SER A 160 -18.85 14.00 -12.87
C SER A 160 -19.76 14.20 -11.65
N GLY A 161 -19.58 13.43 -10.57
CA GLY A 161 -20.49 13.44 -9.43
C GLY A 161 -21.62 12.42 -9.46
N ASP A 162 -21.78 11.67 -10.56
CA ASP A 162 -22.97 10.83 -10.77
C ASP A 162 -22.95 9.49 -10.01
N ASN A 163 -21.76 8.99 -9.64
CA ASN A 163 -21.59 7.67 -9.01
C ASN A 163 -20.80 7.80 -7.71
N PRO A 164 -21.03 6.99 -6.67
CA PRO A 164 -20.21 7.06 -5.46
C PRO A 164 -18.75 6.64 -5.72
N LEU A 165 -17.83 7.26 -4.99
CA LEU A 165 -16.43 6.85 -4.92
C LEU A 165 -16.17 6.12 -3.60
N ALA A 166 -15.28 5.12 -3.62
CA ALA A 166 -14.82 4.42 -2.42
C ALA A 166 -13.78 5.25 -1.65
N LEU A 167 -14.18 6.44 -1.22
CA LEU A 167 -13.31 7.41 -0.54
C LEU A 167 -13.83 7.73 0.87
N PRO A 168 -12.93 7.95 1.83
CA PRO A 168 -13.28 8.52 3.12
C PRO A 168 -13.98 9.87 2.95
N LYS A 169 -14.95 10.15 3.83
CA LYS A 169 -15.66 11.43 3.86
C LYS A 169 -15.23 12.23 5.08
N LEU A 170 -14.87 13.49 4.86
CA LEU A 170 -14.67 14.47 5.92
C LEU A 170 -15.98 15.23 6.14
N ASN A 171 -16.51 15.11 7.35
CA ASN A 171 -17.71 15.82 7.78
C ASN A 171 -17.48 16.29 9.24
N LEU A 172 -18.56 16.51 10.00
CA LEU A 172 -18.47 17.02 11.36
C LEU A 172 -18.00 16.01 12.41
N GLN A 173 -18.24 14.72 12.18
CA GLN A 173 -18.03 13.67 13.21
C GLN A 173 -17.16 12.53 12.71
N PHE A 174 -16.34 12.03 13.63
CA PHE A 174 -15.44 10.88 13.46
C PHE A 174 -15.61 9.97 14.67
N LEU A 175 -15.39 8.67 14.49
CA LEU A 175 -15.59 7.68 15.57
C LEU A 175 -14.58 7.87 16.71
N THR A 176 -13.31 8.07 16.34
CA THR A 176 -12.18 8.28 17.25
C THR A 176 -11.17 9.22 16.60
N ILE A 177 -10.16 9.66 17.36
CA ILE A 177 -9.02 10.39 16.79
C ILE A 177 -8.31 9.53 15.73
N HIS A 178 -8.22 8.21 15.95
CA HIS A 178 -7.65 7.29 14.98
C HIS A 178 -8.45 7.29 13.66
N ASP A 179 -9.79 7.23 13.71
CA ASP A 179 -10.64 7.36 12.51
C ASP A 179 -10.37 8.69 11.78
N TYR A 180 -10.34 9.80 12.51
CA TYR A 180 -10.04 11.12 11.93
C TYR A 180 -8.70 11.14 11.20
N LEU A 181 -7.62 10.69 11.87
CA LEU A 181 -6.28 10.67 11.31
C LEU A 181 -6.19 9.74 10.10
N LEU A 182 -6.81 8.56 10.18
CA LEU A 182 -6.78 7.58 9.10
C LEU A 182 -7.52 8.07 7.85
N ARG A 183 -8.65 8.77 7.99
CA ARG A 183 -9.35 9.38 6.84
C ARG A 183 -8.50 10.46 6.18
N ASN A 184 -7.90 11.34 6.98
CA ASN A 184 -7.00 12.38 6.47
C ASN A 184 -5.77 11.77 5.78
N PHE A 185 -5.14 10.78 6.41
CA PHE A 185 -4.01 10.05 5.86
C PHE A 185 -4.35 9.44 4.49
N ASN A 186 -5.48 8.73 4.37
CA ASN A 186 -5.87 8.12 3.11
C ASN A 186 -6.20 9.14 2.03
N LEU A 187 -6.90 10.23 2.37
CA LEU A 187 -7.24 11.28 1.41
C LEU A 187 -6.00 12.03 0.92
N PHE A 188 -5.11 12.41 1.83
CA PHE A 188 -3.84 13.06 1.49
C PHE A 188 -2.99 12.14 0.61
N ARG A 189 -2.86 10.86 0.98
CA ARG A 189 -2.12 9.89 0.17
C ARG A 189 -2.69 9.76 -1.24
N LEU A 190 -4.01 9.74 -1.40
CA LEU A 190 -4.65 9.65 -2.72
C LEU A 190 -4.46 10.91 -3.56
N GLU A 191 -4.56 12.09 -2.96
CA GLU A 191 -4.30 13.35 -3.65
C GLU A 191 -2.83 13.43 -4.08
N SER A 192 -1.88 13.19 -3.17
CA SER A 192 -0.46 13.19 -3.53
C SER A 192 -0.14 12.15 -4.61
N THR A 193 -0.77 10.97 -4.56
CA THR A 193 -0.62 9.94 -5.61
C THR A 193 -1.05 10.46 -6.98
N TYR A 194 -2.13 11.25 -7.04
CA TYR A 194 -2.59 11.86 -8.27
C TYR A 194 -1.59 12.91 -8.81
N GLU A 195 -1.06 13.78 -7.95
CA GLU A 195 -0.04 14.77 -8.34
C GLU A 195 1.24 14.08 -8.84
N ILE A 196 1.75 13.09 -8.09
CA ILE A 196 2.93 12.30 -8.47
C ILE A 196 2.72 11.63 -9.83
N ARG A 197 1.52 11.10 -10.09
CA ARG A 197 1.19 10.49 -11.38
C ARG A 197 1.30 11.52 -12.51
N GLN A 198 0.72 12.71 -12.34
CA GLN A 198 0.78 13.75 -13.38
C GLN A 198 2.22 14.16 -13.68
N ASP A 199 3.05 14.32 -12.65
CA ASP A 199 4.46 14.64 -12.80
C ASP A 199 5.23 13.53 -13.52
N ILE A 200 5.00 12.26 -13.18
CA ILE A 200 5.60 11.12 -13.86
C ILE A 200 5.15 11.06 -15.33
N GLU A 201 3.87 11.28 -15.62
CA GLU A 201 3.36 11.27 -16.99
C GLU A 201 4.01 12.36 -17.85
N ASP A 202 4.13 13.59 -17.33
CA ASP A 202 4.78 14.71 -18.01
C ASP A 202 6.27 14.43 -18.26
N VAL A 203 6.99 13.99 -17.22
CA VAL A 203 8.42 13.64 -17.30
C VAL A 203 8.67 12.56 -18.35
N VAL A 204 7.93 11.46 -18.31
CA VAL A 204 8.16 10.32 -19.21
C VAL A 204 7.83 10.67 -20.65
N LYS A 205 6.77 11.47 -20.89
CA LYS A 205 6.45 12.02 -22.23
C LYS A 205 7.61 12.88 -22.76
N ARG A 206 8.22 13.70 -21.91
CA ARG A 206 9.35 14.58 -22.28
C ARG A 206 10.66 13.85 -22.50
N LEU A 207 10.94 12.79 -21.73
CA LEU A 207 12.14 11.97 -21.90
C LEU A 207 12.15 11.22 -23.24
N ALA A 208 10.98 11.01 -23.85
CA ALA A 208 10.82 10.37 -25.16
C ALA A 208 11.66 9.07 -25.28
N PRO A 209 11.35 8.04 -24.46
CA PRO A 209 12.06 6.76 -24.48
C PRO A 209 11.94 6.09 -25.84
N ARG A 210 13.04 5.51 -26.34
CA ARG A 210 13.10 4.76 -27.59
C ARG A 210 13.94 3.51 -27.44
N ILE A 211 13.66 2.52 -28.28
CA ILE A 211 14.50 1.33 -28.40
C ILE A 211 15.58 1.56 -29.45
N THR A 212 16.82 1.23 -29.09
CA THR A 212 17.98 1.36 -29.99
C THR A 212 18.35 0.01 -30.59
N TYR A 213 18.53 -0.04 -31.91
CA TYR A 213 18.90 -1.24 -32.65
C TYR A 213 20.37 -1.23 -33.07
N PRO A 214 21.08 -2.39 -33.01
CA PRO A 214 20.59 -3.75 -32.72
C PRO A 214 20.63 -4.14 -31.22
N SER A 215 21.02 -3.25 -30.33
CA SER A 215 21.29 -3.56 -28.91
C SER A 215 20.04 -3.84 -28.07
N GLY A 216 18.86 -3.40 -28.51
CA GLY A 216 17.58 -3.55 -27.80
C GLY A 216 17.51 -2.75 -26.50
N ARG A 217 18.37 -1.75 -26.32
CA ARG A 217 18.42 -0.93 -25.09
C ARG A 217 17.45 0.23 -25.17
N THR A 218 16.97 0.66 -24.01
CA THR A 218 16.19 1.91 -23.88
C THR A 218 17.15 3.10 -23.90
N GLU A 219 16.88 4.07 -24.76
CA GLU A 219 17.59 5.33 -24.87
C GLU A 219 16.58 6.48 -24.77
N PHE A 220 16.93 7.53 -24.04
CA PHE A 220 16.08 8.71 -23.89
C PHE A 220 16.51 9.79 -24.87
N THR A 221 15.66 10.08 -25.85
CA THR A 221 15.97 11.07 -26.91
C THR A 221 15.56 12.49 -26.55
N GLY A 222 14.69 12.64 -25.56
CA GLY A 222 14.27 13.92 -25.02
C GLY A 222 14.92 14.21 -23.67
N TRP A 223 14.49 15.30 -23.06
CA TRP A 223 14.98 15.73 -21.74
C TRP A 223 13.81 16.27 -20.91
N ALA A 224 13.90 16.10 -19.61
CA ALA A 224 12.98 16.69 -18.65
C ALA A 224 13.79 17.44 -17.59
N ARG A 225 13.30 18.60 -17.14
CA ARG A 225 13.93 19.39 -16.07
C ARG A 225 13.97 18.62 -14.75
N MET A 226 12.88 17.92 -14.44
CA MET A 226 12.66 17.18 -13.20
C MET A 226 13.02 15.68 -13.29
N ALA A 227 13.73 15.25 -14.34
CA ALA A 227 14.23 13.88 -14.38
C ALA A 227 15.58 13.74 -15.06
N ILE A 228 16.34 12.80 -14.52
CA ILE A 228 17.69 12.48 -14.95
C ILE A 228 17.85 10.97 -15.06
N GLU A 229 18.67 10.55 -16.01
CA GLU A 229 19.00 9.15 -16.19
C GLU A 229 19.99 8.72 -15.11
N ILE A 230 19.70 7.58 -14.47
CA ILE A 230 20.56 7.01 -13.43
C ILE A 230 21.71 6.29 -14.13
N GLU A 231 22.95 6.68 -13.81
CA GLU A 231 24.15 5.99 -14.30
C GLU A 231 24.43 4.72 -13.48
N ARG A 232 24.28 4.79 -12.16
CA ARG A 232 24.49 3.65 -11.24
C ARG A 232 23.50 3.68 -10.09
N PHE A 233 23.04 2.50 -9.70
CA PHE A 233 22.19 2.27 -8.54
C PHE A 233 22.73 1.08 -7.76
N ASN A 234 23.06 1.25 -6.48
CA ASN A 234 23.59 0.18 -5.64
C ASN A 234 22.90 0.19 -4.28
N ILE A 235 22.37 -0.97 -3.85
CA ILE A 235 21.93 -1.15 -2.46
C ILE A 235 23.18 -1.34 -1.60
N ILE A 236 23.32 -0.51 -0.56
CA ILE A 236 24.51 -0.46 0.30
C ILE A 236 24.26 -1.25 1.57
N GLU A 237 23.08 -1.08 2.16
CA GLU A 237 22.76 -1.56 3.49
C GLU A 237 21.31 -2.03 3.54
N VAL A 238 21.11 -3.24 4.05
CA VAL A 238 19.80 -3.78 4.42
C VAL A 238 19.91 -4.22 5.87
N SER A 239 19.31 -3.44 6.76
CA SER A 239 19.39 -3.65 8.20
C SER A 239 18.43 -4.75 8.63
N LYS A 240 18.81 -5.49 9.68
CA LYS A 240 17.97 -6.56 10.22
C LYS A 240 16.62 -6.01 10.69
N PRO A 241 15.52 -6.78 10.55
CA PRO A 241 14.23 -6.43 11.12
C PRO A 241 14.32 -6.15 12.62
N ASN A 242 13.51 -5.22 13.10
CA ASN A 242 13.33 -5.02 14.54
C ASN A 242 12.59 -6.21 15.16
N LEU A 243 12.70 -6.38 16.47
CA LEU A 243 11.97 -7.44 17.17
C LEU A 243 10.45 -7.26 16.99
N GLY A 244 9.78 -8.28 16.46
CA GLY A 244 8.35 -8.26 16.19
C GLY A 244 7.96 -7.70 14.83
N GLU A 245 8.90 -7.11 14.10
CA GLU A 245 8.70 -6.69 12.71
C GLU A 245 9.23 -7.73 11.74
N ASP A 246 8.59 -7.79 10.59
CA ASP A 246 8.90 -8.76 9.53
C ASP A 246 9.56 -8.11 8.31
N LYS A 247 9.76 -6.78 8.36
CA LYS A 247 10.40 -5.93 7.34
C LYS A 247 11.80 -5.50 7.83
N PRO A 248 12.74 -5.20 6.93
CA PRO A 248 14.03 -4.64 7.36
C PRO A 248 13.81 -3.31 8.10
N SER A 249 14.65 -3.02 9.09
CA SER A 249 14.54 -1.74 9.82
C SER A 249 14.93 -0.54 8.95
N GLN A 250 15.81 -0.75 7.97
CA GLN A 250 16.29 0.28 7.07
C GLN A 250 16.84 -0.33 5.77
N VAL A 251 16.66 0.37 4.66
CA VAL A 251 17.25 0.03 3.36
C VAL A 251 17.88 1.28 2.76
N LYS A 252 19.20 1.28 2.54
CA LYS A 252 19.94 2.39 1.93
C LYS A 252 20.47 2.02 0.55
N ALA A 253 20.42 2.96 -0.37
CA ALA A 253 21.01 2.84 -1.69
C ALA A 253 21.78 4.11 -2.09
N ASP A 254 22.83 3.95 -2.91
CA ASP A 254 23.51 5.07 -3.57
C ASP A 254 23.00 5.17 -5.02
N VAL A 255 22.56 6.37 -5.39
CA VAL A 255 22.08 6.73 -6.73
C VAL A 255 23.08 7.71 -7.34
N THR A 256 23.71 7.32 -8.44
CA THR A 256 24.65 8.16 -9.17
C THR A 256 24.06 8.61 -10.51
N PHE A 257 24.17 9.91 -10.81
CA PHE A 257 23.72 10.51 -12.06
C PHE A 257 24.66 11.62 -12.53
N ASN A 258 24.47 12.08 -13.77
CA ASN A 258 25.35 13.05 -14.41
C ASN A 258 24.59 14.25 -14.97
N ILE A 259 24.87 15.43 -14.41
CA ILE A 259 24.18 16.68 -14.73
C ILE A 259 24.85 17.46 -15.88
N GLY A 260 25.96 16.97 -16.42
CA GLY A 260 26.80 17.71 -17.37
C GLY A 260 26.16 17.99 -18.72
N ARG A 261 25.12 17.23 -19.08
CA ARG A 261 24.35 17.43 -20.32
C ARG A 261 23.33 18.57 -20.23
N TYR A 262 23.10 19.13 -19.04
CA TYR A 262 22.07 20.13 -18.79
C TYR A 262 22.65 21.54 -18.66
N THR A 263 21.80 22.56 -18.77
CA THR A 263 22.19 23.97 -18.59
C THR A 263 22.49 24.29 -17.13
N ASP A 264 23.29 25.33 -16.88
CA ASP A 264 23.65 25.76 -15.52
C ASP A 264 22.42 25.98 -14.61
N SER A 265 21.30 26.46 -15.15
CA SER A 265 20.06 26.60 -14.36
C SER A 265 19.56 25.26 -13.83
N ILE A 266 19.52 24.24 -14.69
CA ILE A 266 19.04 22.90 -14.32
C ILE A 266 20.06 22.23 -13.40
N GLN A 267 21.35 22.38 -13.68
CA GLN A 267 22.40 21.87 -12.80
C GLN A 267 22.27 22.45 -11.39
N ASN A 268 22.06 23.77 -11.26
CA ASN A 268 21.87 24.43 -9.97
C ASN A 268 20.62 23.93 -9.22
N GLU A 269 19.56 23.54 -9.92
CA GLU A 269 18.36 22.96 -9.29
C GLU A 269 18.63 21.57 -8.74
N TRP A 270 19.28 20.70 -9.51
CA TRP A 270 19.68 19.38 -9.02
C TRP A 270 20.71 19.46 -7.90
N ASP A 271 21.60 20.45 -7.93
CA ASP A 271 22.54 20.75 -6.84
C ASP A 271 21.88 21.39 -5.61
N SER A 272 20.61 21.83 -5.73
CA SER A 272 19.85 22.41 -4.63
C SER A 272 19.13 21.38 -3.76
N LEU A 273 19.09 20.11 -4.19
CA LEU A 273 18.53 18.99 -3.44
C LEU A 273 19.15 18.90 -2.04
N ARG A 274 18.34 18.51 -1.06
CA ARG A 274 18.70 18.47 0.37
C ARG A 274 18.30 17.16 1.01
N GLN A 275 18.79 16.96 2.22
CA GLN A 275 18.28 15.92 3.10
C GLN A 275 16.76 16.04 3.24
N HIS A 276 16.10 14.89 3.27
CA HIS A 276 14.64 14.73 3.36
C HIS A 276 13.85 15.06 2.08
N ASP A 277 14.51 15.52 1.01
CA ASP A 277 13.82 15.61 -0.29
C ASP A 277 13.47 14.21 -0.79
N VAL A 278 12.27 14.09 -1.37
CA VAL A 278 11.73 12.83 -1.91
C VAL A 278 11.98 12.76 -3.41
N LEU A 279 12.49 11.62 -3.88
CA LEU A 279 12.71 11.31 -5.27
C LEU A 279 11.93 10.05 -5.68
N PHE A 280 11.62 9.92 -6.97
CA PHE A 280 11.04 8.72 -7.54
C PHE A 280 12.00 8.05 -8.53
N LEU A 281 12.27 6.78 -8.28
CA LEU A 281 13.06 5.89 -9.13
C LEU A 281 12.13 5.21 -10.13
N LEU A 282 12.37 5.44 -11.42
CA LEU A 282 11.55 4.93 -12.51
C LEU A 282 12.33 3.88 -13.31
N THR A 283 11.70 2.74 -13.60
CA THR A 283 12.21 1.76 -14.56
C THR A 283 11.38 1.80 -15.83
N ILE A 284 12.01 2.20 -16.94
CA ILE A 284 11.37 2.33 -18.25
C ILE A 284 12.04 1.38 -19.22
N GLN A 285 11.24 0.57 -19.92
CA GLN A 285 11.68 -0.38 -20.94
C GLN A 285 10.96 -0.07 -22.25
N ALA A 286 11.61 0.72 -23.10
CA ALA A 286 11.09 1.05 -24.43
C ALA A 286 10.96 -0.19 -25.32
N HIS A 287 9.97 -0.14 -26.20
CA HIS A 287 9.71 -1.13 -27.25
C HIS A 287 9.38 -0.40 -28.56
N ASP A 288 9.14 -1.15 -29.65
CA ASP A 288 8.95 -0.55 -30.97
C ASP A 288 7.83 0.50 -31.04
N GLY A 289 6.71 0.21 -30.37
CA GLY A 289 5.55 1.12 -30.31
C GLY A 289 5.69 2.30 -29.34
N THR A 290 6.79 2.42 -28.60
CA THR A 290 6.98 3.54 -27.65
C THR A 290 7.20 4.88 -28.34
N ALA A 291 7.76 4.87 -29.56
CA ALA A 291 8.02 6.09 -30.32
C ALA A 291 6.76 6.64 -31.03
N ASP A 292 5.68 5.86 -31.08
CA ASP A 292 4.43 6.26 -31.72
C ASP A 292 3.75 7.38 -30.93
N LYS A 293 2.88 8.14 -31.58
CA LYS A 293 2.12 9.18 -30.89
C LYS A 293 1.21 8.55 -29.83
N TYR A 294 1.44 8.91 -28.56
CA TYR A 294 0.55 8.52 -27.46
C TYR A 294 -0.88 9.01 -27.71
N ARG A 295 -1.84 8.14 -27.39
CA ARG A 295 -3.26 8.43 -27.42
C ARG A 295 -3.85 8.01 -26.07
N ASP A 296 -4.75 8.81 -25.53
CA ASP A 296 -5.29 8.63 -24.17
C ASP A 296 -6.15 7.36 -24.01
N ASP A 297 -6.52 6.69 -25.12
CA ASP A 297 -7.21 5.40 -25.12
C ASP A 297 -6.28 4.20 -24.83
N ILE A 298 -4.96 4.41 -24.86
CA ILE A 298 -3.96 3.38 -24.60
C ILE A 298 -3.44 3.53 -23.17
N PRO A 299 -3.33 2.44 -22.38
CA PRO A 299 -2.75 2.52 -21.04
C PRO A 299 -1.33 3.11 -21.06
N PHE A 300 -1.14 4.20 -20.32
CA PHE A 300 0.12 4.96 -20.26
C PHE A 300 1.35 4.08 -20.02
N ARG A 301 1.27 3.19 -19.00
CA ARG A 301 2.36 2.27 -18.64
C ARG A 301 2.75 1.35 -19.79
N SER A 302 1.77 0.80 -20.49
CA SER A 302 1.98 -0.13 -21.59
C SER A 302 2.60 0.56 -22.80
N HIS A 303 2.20 1.80 -23.09
CA HIS A 303 2.73 2.56 -24.23
C HIS A 303 4.17 3.02 -24.01
N PHE A 304 4.47 3.60 -22.84
CA PHE A 304 5.81 4.11 -22.53
C PHE A 304 6.76 3.06 -21.94
N GLY A 305 6.26 1.84 -21.66
CA GLY A 305 7.06 0.79 -21.05
C GLY A 305 7.45 1.07 -19.60
N LEU A 306 6.65 1.84 -18.85
CA LEU A 306 6.88 2.11 -17.42
C LEU A 306 6.60 0.86 -16.58
N LYS A 307 7.68 0.22 -16.13
CA LYS A 307 7.63 -1.07 -15.41
C LYS A 307 7.45 -0.90 -13.91
N TYR A 308 8.30 -0.08 -13.29
CA TYR A 308 8.35 0.06 -11.83
C TYR A 308 8.49 1.53 -11.42
N VAL A 309 7.84 1.88 -10.31
CA VAL A 309 7.97 3.17 -9.64
C VAL A 309 8.26 2.92 -8.17
N ARG A 310 9.35 3.49 -7.64
CA ARG A 310 9.72 3.39 -6.22
C ARG A 310 10.08 4.76 -5.69
N GLY A 311 9.55 5.14 -4.53
CA GLY A 311 9.95 6.37 -3.86
C GLY A 311 11.19 6.16 -2.99
N CYS A 312 11.96 7.21 -2.82
CA CYS A 312 13.08 7.25 -1.89
C CYS A 312 13.27 8.65 -1.30
N GLU A 313 13.93 8.71 -0.15
CA GLU A 313 14.23 9.96 0.57
C GLU A 313 15.74 10.17 0.62
N ILE A 314 16.22 11.38 0.32
CA ILE A 314 17.64 11.71 0.40
C ILE A 314 18.08 11.78 1.87
N VAL A 315 19.15 11.05 2.22
CA VAL A 315 19.77 11.09 3.55
C VAL A 315 21.06 11.87 3.53
N GLU A 316 21.91 11.61 2.54
CA GLU A 316 23.23 12.23 2.44
C GLU A 316 23.56 12.52 0.98
N ILE A 317 24.24 13.64 0.74
CA ILE A 317 24.91 13.91 -0.52
C ILE A 317 26.35 13.43 -0.38
N ILE A 318 26.79 12.57 -1.28
CA ILE A 318 28.13 11.96 -1.24
C ILE A 318 29.09 12.78 -2.09
N GLY A 319 30.18 13.24 -1.47
CA GLY A 319 31.26 13.95 -2.14
C GLY A 319 32.17 13.03 -2.96
N ASP A 320 33.11 13.62 -3.70
CA ASP A 320 34.04 12.88 -4.56
C ASP A 320 34.97 11.92 -3.78
N ASP A 321 35.13 12.18 -2.48
CA ASP A 321 35.90 11.34 -1.54
C ASP A 321 35.10 10.13 -1.02
N GLY A 322 33.86 9.95 -1.47
CA GLY A 322 32.95 8.90 -1.03
C GLY A 322 32.37 9.12 0.36
N LYS A 323 32.55 10.31 0.96
CA LYS A 323 32.02 10.65 2.28
C LYS A 323 30.80 11.56 2.18
N PRO A 324 29.90 11.53 3.19
CA PRO A 324 28.79 12.46 3.28
C PRO A 324 29.26 13.91 3.45
N ILE A 325 28.56 14.83 2.79
CA ILE A 325 28.74 16.28 2.95
C ILE A 325 27.80 16.77 4.04
N GLU A 326 28.33 17.43 5.08
CA GLU A 326 27.54 17.94 6.22
C GLU A 326 26.71 19.18 5.85
N GLU A 327 25.42 19.22 6.23
CA GLU A 327 24.51 20.33 5.87
C GLU A 327 24.70 21.62 6.71
N ALA A 328 25.38 21.55 7.86
CA ALA A 328 25.37 22.61 8.88
C ALA A 328 26.20 23.88 8.56
N SER A 329 26.79 24.00 7.35
CA SER A 329 27.75 25.06 7.02
C SER A 329 27.54 25.73 5.65
N LYS A 330 26.30 26.05 5.25
CA LYS A 330 26.09 26.97 4.11
C LYS A 330 26.24 28.44 4.57
N PRO A 331 27.47 28.91 4.80
CA PRO A 331 27.89 30.15 4.13
C PRO A 331 29.37 30.19 3.69
N ASN A 332 30.06 29.07 3.46
CA ASN A 332 31.44 29.14 2.94
C ASN A 332 31.57 28.62 1.50
N VAL A 333 32.18 29.46 0.65
CA VAL A 333 32.50 29.22 -0.77
C VAL A 333 33.39 27.98 -0.97
N GLU A 334 34.05 27.51 0.09
CA GLU A 334 35.00 26.38 0.10
C GLU A 334 34.38 24.97 0.05
N GLU A 335 33.05 24.81 0.16
CA GLU A 335 32.42 23.48 0.04
C GLU A 335 31.81 23.21 -1.34
N LYS A 336 31.56 24.25 -2.16
CA LYS A 336 31.33 24.07 -3.61
C LYS A 336 32.51 23.38 -4.30
N THR A 337 33.68 23.38 -3.67
CA THR A 337 34.90 22.69 -4.13
C THR A 337 34.97 21.19 -3.80
N LYS A 338 34.06 20.62 -3.00
CA LYS A 338 34.07 19.18 -2.63
C LYS A 338 33.38 18.25 -3.65
N ILE A 339 32.59 18.82 -4.55
CA ILE A 339 31.99 18.09 -5.67
C ILE A 339 32.56 18.69 -6.94
N SER A 340 33.52 18.00 -7.55
CA SER A 340 34.16 18.41 -8.78
C SER A 340 33.56 17.65 -9.97
N GLY A 341 33.33 18.37 -11.07
CA GLY A 341 32.75 17.79 -12.29
C GLY A 341 31.24 17.62 -12.24
N ASN A 342 30.74 16.74 -13.11
CA ASN A 342 29.32 16.66 -13.47
C ASN A 342 28.58 15.47 -12.85
N LEU A 343 29.29 14.61 -12.13
CA LEU A 343 28.71 13.45 -11.47
C LEU A 343 28.19 13.84 -10.08
N ARG A 344 27.06 13.29 -9.69
CA ARG A 344 26.49 13.42 -8.33
C ARG A 344 26.13 12.05 -7.81
N THR A 345 26.36 11.81 -6.53
CA THR A 345 25.92 10.59 -5.85
C THR A 345 25.10 10.97 -4.63
N LEU A 346 23.88 10.45 -4.56
CA LEU A 346 22.96 10.63 -3.45
C LEU A 346 22.80 9.31 -2.71
N ARG A 347 22.90 9.35 -1.39
CA ARG A 347 22.48 8.23 -0.55
C ARG A 347 21.03 8.42 -0.15
N VAL A 348 20.21 7.43 -0.45
CA VAL A 348 18.77 7.49 -0.27
C VAL A 348 18.26 6.35 0.60
N LEU A 349 17.16 6.58 1.31
CA LEU A 349 16.36 5.56 1.98
C LEU A 349 15.27 5.07 1.05
N LEU A 350 15.17 3.75 0.94
CA LEU A 350 14.04 3.09 0.30
C LEU A 350 13.03 2.70 1.37
N ASP A 351 11.76 2.65 0.99
CA ASP A 351 10.70 2.16 1.87
C ASP A 351 10.89 0.67 2.20
N PRO A 352 11.07 0.31 3.48
CA PRO A 352 11.29 -1.08 3.88
C PRO A 352 10.08 -2.00 3.63
N ASN A 353 8.85 -1.48 3.75
CA ASN A 353 7.63 -2.24 3.44
C ASN A 353 7.61 -2.57 1.94
N GLN A 354 7.90 -1.58 1.09
CA GLN A 354 7.93 -1.76 -0.36
C GLN A 354 9.07 -2.68 -0.81
N TYR A 355 10.24 -2.58 -0.16
CA TYR A 355 11.38 -3.46 -0.41
C TYR A 355 11.02 -4.92 -0.14
N LYS A 356 10.39 -5.19 1.01
CA LYS A 356 9.97 -6.54 1.39
C LYS A 356 8.99 -7.16 0.39
N VAL A 357 8.04 -6.40 -0.14
CA VAL A 357 7.07 -6.94 -1.12
C VAL A 357 7.74 -7.23 -2.48
N THR A 358 8.84 -6.54 -2.79
CA THR A 358 9.52 -6.63 -4.09
C THR A 358 10.59 -7.74 -4.13
N CYS A 359 11.18 -8.11 -2.98
CA CYS A 359 12.20 -9.15 -2.85
C CYS A 359 11.62 -10.44 -2.27
#